data_AF-A0A3Q3GY10-F1
#
_entry.id   AF-A0A3Q3GY10-F1
#
_cell.length_a   1.000
_cell.length_b   1.000
_cell.length_c   1.000
_cell.angle_alpha   90.00
_cell.angle_beta   90.00
_cell.angle_gamma   90.00
#
_symmetry.space_group_name_H-M   'P 1'
#
loop_
_entity.id
_entity.type
_entity.pdbx_description
1 polymer ?
#
loop_
_entity_poly.entity_id
_entity_poly.type
_entity_poly.pdbx_seq_one_letter_code
_entity_poly.pdbx_strand_id
1 'polypeptide(L)'
;MRILLPPDRQMKQARLHCCWQLKHLLRGYEHIVKQRLQQSAELVSFILELKTVLEVCLKNRPEYRSIPPPQYYSQLISEMETLGWDKLLSIDTEFRTVKLKVEDSSGRQHVLTIKLKSKHPAEAPECSADLPIPLALTWTPQSTLEQLHTQFLLVLESLTEFWDVVDEIDSKTWILEPEKPSRSDTMRRIAIGNNVSIKVEVDPRHPKMLPECCLLGAEHVVTPLRNKLNANMHLWNPDSNVLHNLRDVLEIDFPSPATHEKSSFSVECGICYAYRLEAAIPDQVCNDPRCGQPFHQLCLYEWLRALPSSRQSFNIVFGECPYCSKPITVKMAAQKS
;
A
#
# COMPACT_ATOMS: atom_id res chain seq x y z
N MET A 1 25.29 -11.59 -12.50
CA MET A 1 26.17 -10.87 -13.45
C MET A 1 27.47 -10.56 -12.74
N ARG A 2 28.62 -10.63 -13.41
CA ARG A 2 29.94 -10.33 -12.84
C ARG A 2 30.75 -9.51 -13.84
N ILE A 3 31.34 -8.40 -13.41
CA ILE A 3 32.25 -7.59 -14.22
C ILE A 3 33.65 -7.76 -13.64
N LEU A 4 34.58 -8.28 -14.43
CA LEU A 4 35.97 -8.44 -14.04
C LEU A 4 36.75 -7.22 -14.53
N LEU A 5 37.32 -6.48 -13.59
CA LEU A 5 38.24 -5.39 -13.89
C LEU A 5 39.67 -5.94 -13.96
N PRO A 6 40.50 -5.44 -14.89
CA PRO A 6 41.94 -5.70 -14.88
C PRO A 6 42.63 -5.12 -13.62
N PRO A 7 43.89 -5.51 -13.33
CA PRO A 7 44.62 -5.07 -12.13
C PRO A 7 44.78 -3.54 -12.03
N ASP A 8 44.88 -2.86 -13.17
CA ASP A 8 44.97 -1.39 -13.29
C ASP A 8 43.60 -0.70 -13.14
N ARG A 9 42.54 -1.47 -12.91
CA ARG A 9 41.14 -1.05 -12.73
C ARG A 9 40.54 -0.26 -13.91
N GLN A 10 41.18 -0.31 -15.08
CA GLN A 10 40.67 0.39 -16.25
C GLN A 10 39.51 -0.37 -16.93
N MET A 11 38.47 0.37 -17.31
CA MET A 11 37.28 -0.19 -17.96
C MET A 11 37.54 -0.75 -19.36
N LYS A 12 38.55 -0.23 -20.08
CA LYS A 12 38.85 -0.59 -21.48
C LYS A 12 39.11 -2.09 -21.70
N GLN A 13 39.62 -2.78 -20.69
CA GLN A 13 39.90 -4.23 -20.73
C GLN A 13 38.99 -5.04 -19.79
N ALA A 14 37.94 -4.43 -19.24
CA ALA A 14 37.00 -5.11 -18.38
C ALA A 14 36.23 -6.21 -19.15
N ARG A 15 35.82 -7.25 -18.44
CA ARG A 15 35.06 -8.38 -19.01
C ARG A 15 33.72 -8.54 -18.31
N LEU A 16 32.63 -8.55 -19.07
CA LEU A 16 31.30 -8.83 -18.60
C LEU A 16 30.99 -10.33 -18.70
N HIS A 17 30.73 -10.96 -17.56
CA HIS A 17 30.25 -12.33 -17.46
C HIS A 17 28.80 -12.33 -16.97
N CYS A 18 27.94 -13.06 -17.67
CA CYS A 18 26.52 -13.13 -17.35
C CYS A 18 25.99 -14.55 -17.48
N CYS A 19 24.85 -14.83 -16.84
CA CYS A 19 24.13 -16.08 -17.01
C CYS A 19 23.55 -16.17 -18.43
N TRP A 20 23.15 -17.37 -18.83
CA TRP A 20 22.60 -17.63 -20.17
C TRP A 20 21.36 -16.78 -20.49
N GLN A 21 20.50 -16.50 -19.50
CA GLN A 21 19.29 -15.68 -19.67
C GLN A 21 19.64 -14.24 -20.07
N LEU A 22 20.59 -13.63 -19.37
CA LEU A 22 21.05 -12.28 -19.66
C LEU A 22 21.83 -12.22 -20.98
N LYS A 23 22.61 -13.25 -21.30
CA LYS A 23 23.27 -13.38 -22.60
C LYS A 23 22.26 -13.50 -23.75
N HIS A 24 21.18 -14.25 -23.56
CA HIS A 24 20.09 -14.37 -24.54
C HIS A 24 19.34 -13.05 -24.72
N LEU A 25 19.12 -12.31 -23.63
CA LEU A 25 18.45 -11.01 -23.66
C LEU A 25 19.27 -9.93 -24.40
N LEU A 26 20.59 -10.00 -24.31
CA LEU A 26 21.52 -9.10 -25.01
C LEU A 26 21.84 -9.54 -26.45
N ARG A 27 21.20 -10.59 -26.96
CA ARG A 27 21.47 -11.12 -28.31
C ARG A 27 21.15 -10.08 -29.38
N GLY A 28 22.12 -9.77 -30.25
CA GLY A 28 22.04 -8.70 -31.25
C GLY A 28 22.50 -7.33 -30.75
N TYR A 29 22.74 -7.17 -29.44
CA TYR A 29 23.22 -5.93 -28.82
C TYR A 29 24.64 -6.09 -28.23
N GLU A 30 25.31 -7.22 -28.48
CA GLU A 30 26.62 -7.54 -27.88
C GLU A 30 27.68 -6.50 -28.25
N HIS A 31 27.65 -6.01 -29.49
CA HIS A 31 28.57 -4.98 -29.95
C HIS A 31 28.37 -3.65 -29.20
N ILE A 32 27.11 -3.26 -28.97
CA ILE A 32 26.76 -2.03 -28.25
C ILE A 32 27.22 -2.14 -26.80
N VAL A 33 26.96 -3.27 -26.13
CA VAL A 33 27.41 -3.50 -24.75
C VAL A 33 28.94 -3.46 -24.65
N LYS A 34 29.65 -4.08 -25.60
CA LYS A 34 31.12 -4.05 -25.65
C LYS A 34 31.66 -2.64 -25.87
N GLN A 35 31.05 -1.87 -26.77
CA GLN A 35 31.41 -0.47 -27.01
C GLN A 35 31.20 0.39 -25.76
N ARG A 36 30.04 0.28 -25.11
CA ARG A 36 29.72 1.02 -23.87
C ARG A 36 30.68 0.66 -22.74
N LEU A 37 31.08 -0.61 -22.63
CA LEU A 37 32.07 -1.06 -21.64
C LEU A 37 33.44 -0.42 -21.86
N GLN A 38 33.87 -0.28 -23.12
CA GLN A 38 35.17 0.31 -23.46
C GLN A 38 35.20 1.85 -23.35
N GLN A 39 34.05 2.50 -23.56
CA GLN A 39 33.91 3.96 -23.54
C GLN A 39 33.59 4.51 -22.14
N SER A 40 33.12 3.68 -21.21
CA SER A 40 32.80 4.10 -19.86
C SER A 40 34.07 4.42 -19.06
N ALA A 41 34.09 5.57 -18.39
CA ALA A 41 35.19 5.96 -17.51
C ALA A 41 35.22 5.14 -16.21
N GLU A 42 34.04 4.81 -15.69
CA GLU A 42 33.87 4.12 -14.40
C GLU A 42 32.82 3.02 -14.47
N LEU A 43 32.89 2.09 -13.51
CA LEU A 43 31.95 0.98 -13.39
C LEU A 43 30.51 1.47 -13.25
N VAL A 44 30.26 2.50 -12.43
CA VAL A 44 28.91 3.05 -12.20
C VAL A 44 28.31 3.57 -13.51
N SER A 45 29.10 4.29 -14.30
CA SER A 45 28.68 4.80 -15.62
C SER A 45 28.32 3.64 -16.56
N PHE A 46 29.15 2.59 -16.59
CA PHE A 46 28.84 1.41 -17.39
C PHE A 46 27.57 0.69 -16.94
N ILE A 47 27.32 0.57 -15.62
CA ILE A 47 26.10 -0.07 -15.10
C ILE A 47 24.85 0.69 -15.55
N LEU A 48 24.88 2.03 -15.56
CA LEU A 48 23.77 2.85 -16.05
C LEU A 48 23.54 2.66 -17.55
N GLU A 49 24.61 2.68 -18.34
CA GLU A 49 24.55 2.43 -19.78
C GLU A 49 24.03 1.02 -20.11
N LEU A 50 24.50 0.00 -19.37
CA LEU A 50 24.02 -1.36 -19.49
C LEU A 50 22.54 -1.46 -19.12
N LYS A 51 22.08 -0.77 -18.06
CA LYS A 51 20.66 -0.69 -17.70
C LYS A 51 19.84 -0.12 -18.86
N THR A 52 20.28 0.98 -19.49
CA THR A 52 19.58 1.56 -20.64
C THR A 52 19.50 0.59 -21.82
N VAL A 53 20.58 -0.12 -22.15
CA VAL A 53 20.57 -1.15 -23.19
C VAL A 53 19.59 -2.28 -22.84
N LEU A 54 19.60 -2.74 -21.59
CA LEU A 54 18.69 -3.79 -21.12
C LEU A 54 17.22 -3.36 -21.17
N GLU A 55 16.91 -2.11 -20.81
CA GLU A 55 15.55 -1.54 -20.93
C GLU A 55 15.09 -1.52 -22.39
N VAL A 56 15.97 -1.19 -23.34
CA VAL A 56 15.67 -1.23 -24.77
C VAL A 56 15.45 -2.68 -25.25
N CYS A 57 16.33 -3.62 -24.86
CA CYS A 57 16.20 -5.04 -25.17
C CYS A 57 14.88 -5.62 -24.63
N LEU A 58 14.51 -5.26 -23.40
CA LEU A 58 13.26 -5.69 -22.76
C LEU A 58 12.03 -5.12 -23.47
N LYS A 59 12.05 -3.84 -23.84
CA LYS A 59 10.98 -3.20 -24.62
C LYS A 59 10.81 -3.79 -26.02
N ASN A 60 11.88 -4.30 -26.63
CA ASN A 60 11.91 -4.79 -28.00
C ASN A 60 11.85 -6.33 -28.12
N ARG A 61 11.56 -7.06 -27.04
CA ARG A 61 11.56 -8.53 -27.04
C ARG A 61 10.39 -9.08 -27.89
N PRO A 62 10.65 -9.94 -28.90
CA PRO A 62 9.60 -10.49 -29.76
C PRO A 62 8.65 -11.46 -29.03
N GLU A 63 9.09 -12.08 -27.93
CA GLU A 63 8.25 -12.98 -27.09
C GLU A 63 7.03 -12.27 -26.47
N TYR A 64 6.97 -10.93 -26.48
CA TYR A 64 5.83 -10.13 -25.99
C TYR A 64 5.07 -9.34 -27.06
N ARG A 65 5.55 -9.35 -28.31
CA ARG A 65 4.91 -8.66 -29.44
C ARG A 65 4.36 -9.65 -30.45
N SER A 66 3.45 -10.53 -30.04
CA SER A 66 2.39 -10.89 -30.98
C SER A 66 1.52 -9.65 -31.12
N ILE A 67 1.63 -8.97 -32.26
CA ILE A 67 0.66 -7.96 -32.64
C ILE A 67 -0.65 -8.73 -32.81
N PRO A 68 -1.70 -8.43 -32.01
CA PRO A 68 -2.99 -9.08 -32.19
C PRO A 68 -3.47 -8.91 -33.65
N PRO A 69 -4.19 -9.90 -34.20
CA PRO A 69 -4.71 -9.79 -35.55
C PRO A 69 -5.72 -8.62 -35.64
N PRO A 70 -5.96 -8.01 -36.82
CA PRO A 70 -6.85 -6.86 -36.96
C PRO A 70 -8.24 -7.06 -36.33
N GLN A 71 -8.76 -8.30 -36.35
CA GLN A 71 -10.03 -8.65 -35.72
C GLN A 71 -10.09 -8.31 -34.22
N TYR A 72 -8.96 -8.42 -33.51
CA TYR A 72 -8.86 -8.06 -32.09
C TYR A 72 -9.24 -6.60 -31.86
N TYR A 73 -8.67 -5.68 -32.64
CA TYR A 73 -8.90 -4.25 -32.47
C TYR A 73 -10.32 -3.87 -32.89
N SER A 74 -10.82 -4.41 -34.01
CA SER A 74 -12.20 -4.15 -34.43
C SER A 74 -13.21 -4.66 -33.41
N GLN A 75 -12.95 -5.81 -32.80
CA GLN A 75 -13.80 -6.35 -31.75
C GLN A 75 -13.75 -5.47 -30.50
N LEU A 76 -12.56 -5.08 -30.04
CA LEU A 76 -12.42 -4.22 -28.87
C LEU A 76 -13.11 -2.86 -29.07
N ILE A 77 -12.96 -2.25 -30.25
CA ILE A 77 -13.64 -0.99 -30.59
C ILE A 77 -15.15 -1.16 -30.56
N SER A 78 -15.68 -2.25 -31.14
CA SER A 78 -17.12 -2.57 -31.11
C SER A 78 -17.66 -2.80 -29.68
N GLU A 79 -16.89 -3.50 -28.84
CA GLU A 79 -17.23 -3.67 -27.41
C GLU A 79 -17.24 -2.32 -26.68
N MET A 80 -16.30 -1.42 -26.98
CA MET A 80 -16.25 -0.07 -26.42
C MET A 80 -17.40 0.83 -26.90
N GLU A 81 -17.79 0.75 -28.18
CA GLU A 81 -18.95 1.46 -28.73
C GLU A 81 -20.25 1.00 -28.05
N THR A 82 -20.39 -0.31 -27.84
CA THR A 82 -21.54 -0.91 -27.16
C THR A 82 -21.59 -0.49 -25.68
N LEU A 83 -20.45 -0.55 -24.98
CA LEU A 83 -20.34 -0.13 -23.59
C LEU A 83 -20.61 1.37 -23.40
N GLY A 84 -20.12 2.20 -24.33
CA GLY A 84 -20.12 3.66 -24.24
C GLY A 84 -18.74 4.21 -23.92
N TRP A 85 -18.26 5.14 -24.76
CA TRP A 85 -16.94 5.77 -24.63
C TRP A 85 -16.83 6.69 -23.41
N ASP A 86 -17.95 7.16 -22.86
CA ASP A 86 -17.99 7.99 -21.65
C ASP A 86 -17.44 7.24 -20.43
N LYS A 87 -17.54 5.91 -20.40
CA LYS A 87 -17.02 5.04 -19.34
C LYS A 87 -15.52 4.75 -19.49
N LEU A 88 -14.92 5.05 -20.63
CA LEU A 88 -13.48 4.87 -20.84
C LEU A 88 -12.70 5.97 -20.13
N LEU A 89 -11.84 5.60 -19.18
CA LEU A 89 -10.90 6.53 -18.55
C LEU A 89 -9.61 6.64 -19.36
N SER A 90 -9.05 5.50 -19.76
CA SER A 90 -7.84 5.45 -20.59
C SER A 90 -7.66 4.07 -21.21
N ILE A 91 -6.97 4.03 -22.36
CA ILE A 91 -6.44 2.82 -22.96
C ILE A 91 -4.95 3.01 -23.23
N ASP A 92 -4.14 1.98 -23.00
CA ASP A 92 -2.71 2.05 -23.30
C ASP A 92 -2.43 2.01 -24.81
N THR A 93 -1.20 2.38 -25.20
CA THR A 93 -0.79 2.45 -26.61
C THR A 93 -0.75 1.08 -27.30
N GLU A 94 -0.74 0.00 -26.52
CA GLU A 94 -0.75 -1.38 -27.01
C GLU A 94 -2.17 -1.95 -27.12
N PHE A 95 -3.21 -1.20 -26.70
CA PHE A 95 -4.60 -1.64 -26.61
C PHE A 95 -4.75 -2.95 -25.81
N ARG A 96 -3.93 -3.12 -24.77
CA ARG A 96 -3.94 -4.27 -23.86
C ARG A 96 -4.49 -3.90 -22.50
N THR A 97 -4.28 -2.67 -22.04
CA THR A 97 -4.79 -2.22 -20.74
C THR A 97 -5.89 -1.19 -20.96
N VAL A 98 -7.11 -1.55 -20.59
CA VAL A 98 -8.29 -0.69 -20.60
C VAL A 98 -8.62 -0.31 -19.17
N LYS A 99 -8.86 0.97 -18.90
CA LYS A 99 -9.37 1.45 -17.61
C LYS A 99 -10.75 2.04 -17.80
N LEU A 100 -11.72 1.48 -17.09
CA LEU A 100 -13.10 1.96 -17.08
C LEU A 100 -13.37 2.71 -15.78
N LYS A 101 -14.00 3.88 -15.88
CA LYS A 101 -14.55 4.59 -14.72
C LYS A 101 -15.96 4.07 -14.46
N VAL A 102 -16.30 3.88 -13.19
CA VAL A 102 -17.61 3.41 -12.76
C VAL A 102 -18.03 4.21 -11.53
N GLU A 103 -19.25 4.70 -11.52
CA GLU A 103 -19.84 5.43 -10.40
C GLU A 103 -20.78 4.50 -9.65
N ASP A 104 -20.68 4.44 -8.32
CA ASP A 104 -21.62 3.69 -7.48
C ASP A 104 -22.87 4.50 -7.13
N SER A 105 -23.84 3.87 -6.46
CA SER A 105 -25.10 4.50 -6.05
C SER A 105 -24.96 5.72 -5.13
N SER A 106 -23.81 5.89 -4.46
CA SER A 106 -23.49 7.05 -3.61
C SER A 106 -22.67 8.13 -4.34
N GLY A 107 -22.47 7.99 -5.66
CA GLY A 107 -21.73 8.95 -6.49
C GLY A 107 -20.21 8.83 -6.39
N ARG A 108 -19.68 7.76 -5.79
CA ARG A 108 -18.24 7.56 -5.66
C ARG A 108 -17.68 6.99 -6.95
N GLN A 109 -16.54 7.51 -7.37
CA GLN A 109 -15.84 7.05 -8.57
C GLN A 109 -14.90 5.89 -8.24
N HIS A 110 -15.02 4.82 -9.03
CA HIS A 110 -14.21 3.61 -8.99
C HIS A 110 -13.57 3.36 -10.34
N VAL A 111 -12.46 2.62 -10.38
CA VAL A 111 -11.75 2.30 -11.61
C VAL A 111 -11.56 0.80 -11.75
N LEU A 112 -12.12 0.22 -12.81
CA LEU A 112 -11.85 -1.15 -13.23
C LEU A 112 -10.71 -1.16 -14.25
N THR A 113 -9.57 -1.74 -13.88
CA THR A 113 -8.47 -1.97 -14.81
C THR A 113 -8.57 -3.37 -15.39
N ILE A 114 -8.60 -3.47 -16.72
CA ILE A 114 -8.75 -4.70 -17.48
C ILE A 114 -7.51 -4.87 -18.36
N LYS A 115 -6.75 -5.94 -18.12
CA LYS A 115 -5.61 -6.32 -18.96
C LYS A 115 -6.04 -7.45 -19.89
N LEU A 116 -6.30 -7.08 -21.13
CA LEU A 116 -6.62 -7.95 -22.23
C LEU A 116 -5.39 -8.77 -22.64
N LYS A 117 -5.65 -10.03 -22.98
CA LYS A 117 -4.63 -10.96 -23.46
C LYS A 117 -4.64 -11.04 -24.98
N SER A 118 -3.57 -11.58 -25.55
CA SER A 118 -3.41 -11.65 -27.02
C SER A 118 -4.50 -12.45 -27.74
N LYS A 119 -5.23 -13.31 -27.02
CA LYS A 119 -6.34 -14.14 -27.52
C LYS A 119 -7.71 -13.66 -27.05
N HIS A 120 -7.88 -12.40 -26.64
CA HIS A 120 -9.20 -11.82 -26.33
C HIS A 120 -10.18 -12.05 -27.50
N PRO A 121 -11.43 -12.49 -27.24
CA PRO A 121 -12.06 -12.76 -25.94
C PRO A 121 -11.89 -14.22 -25.46
N ALA A 122 -11.29 -15.10 -26.25
CA ALA A 122 -11.19 -16.53 -25.95
C ALA A 122 -10.37 -16.83 -24.69
N GLU A 123 -9.45 -15.94 -24.32
CA GLU A 123 -8.72 -16.01 -23.05
C GLU A 123 -9.18 -14.89 -22.11
N ALA A 124 -9.44 -15.25 -20.85
CA ALA A 124 -9.94 -14.30 -19.85
C ALA A 124 -8.93 -13.18 -19.56
N PRO A 125 -9.40 -11.92 -19.47
CA PRO A 125 -8.56 -10.80 -19.09
C PRO A 125 -8.24 -10.84 -17.58
N GLU A 126 -7.15 -10.19 -17.20
CA GLU A 126 -6.86 -9.93 -15.78
C GLU A 126 -7.54 -8.64 -15.36
N CYS A 127 -8.40 -8.70 -14.34
CA CYS A 127 -9.15 -7.55 -13.84
C CYS A 127 -8.66 -7.18 -12.44
N SER A 128 -8.54 -5.88 -12.18
CA SER A 128 -8.16 -5.35 -10.86
C SER A 128 -8.82 -4.00 -10.59
N ALA A 129 -9.16 -3.75 -9.34
CA ALA A 129 -9.70 -2.49 -8.84
C ALA A 129 -9.30 -2.32 -7.36
N ASP A 130 -9.36 -1.09 -6.85
CA ASP A 130 -9.09 -0.78 -5.44
C ASP A 130 -10.28 -1.19 -4.58
N LEU A 131 -10.39 -2.49 -4.29
CA LEU A 131 -11.46 -3.08 -3.49
C LEU A 131 -10.93 -3.65 -2.18
N PRO A 132 -11.73 -3.62 -1.11
CA PRO A 132 -11.36 -4.18 0.19
C PRO A 132 -11.52 -5.71 0.23
N ILE A 133 -11.99 -6.32 -0.87
CA ILE A 133 -12.16 -7.76 -1.06
C ILE A 133 -11.58 -8.18 -2.43
N PRO A 134 -11.18 -9.44 -2.60
CA PRO A 134 -10.74 -9.95 -3.90
C PRO A 134 -11.81 -9.77 -4.98
N LEU A 135 -11.42 -9.23 -6.14
CA LEU A 135 -12.28 -9.07 -7.30
C LEU A 135 -12.46 -10.40 -8.02
N ALA A 136 -13.66 -10.97 -7.97
CA ALA A 136 -14.01 -12.19 -8.68
C ALA A 136 -15.02 -11.88 -9.79
N LEU A 137 -14.56 -11.85 -11.04
CA LEU A 137 -15.39 -11.67 -12.22
C LEU A 137 -15.42 -12.95 -13.03
N THR A 138 -16.58 -13.29 -13.57
CA THR A 138 -16.77 -14.44 -14.46
C THR A 138 -16.54 -14.02 -15.91
N TRP A 139 -15.85 -14.89 -16.66
CA TRP A 139 -15.53 -14.66 -18.07
C TRP A 139 -15.70 -15.94 -18.88
N THR A 140 -16.36 -15.83 -20.02
CA THR A 140 -16.41 -16.87 -21.05
C THR A 140 -15.95 -16.29 -22.40
N PRO A 141 -15.62 -17.11 -23.41
CA PRO A 141 -15.27 -16.61 -24.75
C PRO A 141 -16.36 -15.77 -25.44
N GLN A 142 -17.60 -15.77 -24.92
CA GLN A 142 -18.72 -14.96 -25.39
C GLN A 142 -18.94 -13.70 -24.56
N SER A 143 -18.13 -13.49 -23.52
CA SER A 143 -18.22 -12.31 -22.66
C SER A 143 -17.70 -11.06 -23.34
N THR A 144 -18.20 -9.92 -22.88
CA THR A 144 -17.87 -8.58 -23.39
C THR A 144 -17.44 -7.66 -22.26
N LEU A 145 -16.80 -6.53 -22.60
CA LEU A 145 -16.51 -5.47 -21.63
C LEU A 145 -17.76 -4.96 -20.88
N GLU A 146 -18.93 -4.94 -21.54
CA GLU A 146 -20.20 -4.56 -20.91
C GLU A 146 -20.62 -5.52 -19.80
N GLN A 147 -20.42 -6.82 -19.99
CA GLN A 147 -20.71 -7.82 -18.96
C GLN A 147 -19.74 -7.71 -17.78
N LEU A 148 -18.45 -7.41 -18.02
CA LEU A 148 -17.49 -7.13 -16.95
C LEU A 148 -17.87 -5.88 -16.16
N HIS A 149 -18.25 -4.82 -16.86
CA HIS A 149 -18.72 -3.58 -16.24
C HIS A 149 -19.96 -3.82 -15.36
N THR A 150 -20.93 -4.59 -15.86
CA THR A 150 -22.16 -4.93 -15.12
C THR A 150 -21.87 -5.78 -13.88
N GLN A 151 -21.00 -6.79 -14.00
CA GLN A 151 -20.58 -7.58 -12.84
C GLN A 151 -19.84 -6.73 -11.81
N PHE A 152 -19.00 -5.80 -12.26
CA PHE A 152 -18.28 -4.89 -11.38
C PHE A 152 -19.23 -3.96 -10.63
N LEU A 153 -20.25 -3.41 -11.28
CA LEU A 153 -21.30 -2.64 -10.61
C LEU A 153 -21.96 -3.43 -9.47
N LEU A 154 -22.28 -4.70 -9.67
CA LEU A 154 -22.87 -5.54 -8.61
C LEU A 154 -21.92 -5.72 -7.42
N VAL A 155 -20.62 -5.84 -7.67
CA VAL A 155 -19.60 -5.88 -6.62
C VAL A 155 -19.56 -4.55 -5.86
N LEU A 156 -19.58 -3.41 -6.56
CA LEU A 156 -19.61 -2.09 -5.93
C LEU A 156 -20.85 -1.92 -5.05
N GLU A 157 -22.03 -2.29 -5.54
CA GLU A 157 -23.28 -2.18 -4.79
C GLU A 157 -23.22 -2.99 -3.48
N SER A 158 -22.62 -4.19 -3.50
CA SER A 158 -22.42 -5.02 -2.30
C SER A 158 -21.49 -4.40 -1.24
N LEU A 159 -20.69 -3.40 -1.60
CA LEU A 159 -19.69 -2.76 -0.74
C LEU A 159 -20.09 -1.33 -0.34
N THR A 160 -21.25 -0.85 -0.79
CA THR A 160 -21.76 0.50 -0.53
C THR A 160 -21.75 0.83 0.96
N GLU A 161 -22.29 -0.07 1.79
CA GLU A 161 -22.36 0.14 3.25
C GLU A 161 -20.97 0.22 3.90
N PHE A 162 -19.99 -0.55 3.39
CA PHE A 162 -18.61 -0.46 3.87
C PHE A 162 -18.02 0.92 3.58
N TRP A 163 -18.17 1.41 2.35
CA TRP A 163 -17.65 2.73 2.00
C TRP A 163 -18.37 3.85 2.73
N ASP A 164 -19.68 3.74 2.99
CA ASP A 164 -20.42 4.71 3.78
C ASP A 164 -19.84 4.84 5.20
N VAL A 165 -19.49 3.71 5.83
CA VAL A 165 -18.85 3.67 7.15
C VAL A 165 -17.49 4.35 7.13
N VAL A 166 -16.61 3.99 6.19
CA VAL A 166 -15.25 4.57 6.16
C VAL A 166 -15.24 6.03 5.71
N ASP A 167 -16.17 6.45 4.84
CA ASP A 167 -16.34 7.85 4.44
C ASP A 167 -16.78 8.72 5.64
N GLU A 168 -17.66 8.20 6.50
CA GLU A 168 -18.04 8.88 7.75
C GLU A 168 -16.84 9.04 8.69
N ILE A 169 -16.07 7.98 8.90
CA ILE A 169 -14.87 7.99 9.75
C ILE A 169 -13.83 8.99 9.19
N ASP A 170 -13.55 8.93 7.89
CA ASP A 170 -12.55 9.77 7.23
C ASP A 170 -12.93 11.26 7.25
N SER A 171 -14.22 11.58 7.14
CA SER A 171 -14.70 12.97 7.15
C SER A 171 -14.81 13.59 8.53
N LYS A 172 -15.10 12.78 9.58
CA LYS A 172 -15.41 13.29 10.92
C LYS A 172 -14.28 13.14 11.93
N THR A 173 -13.22 12.39 11.61
CA THR A 173 -12.14 12.10 12.55
C THR A 173 -10.76 12.47 12.00
N TRP A 174 -9.75 12.46 12.87
CA TRP A 174 -8.37 12.70 12.45
C TRP A 174 -7.63 11.40 12.13
N ILE A 175 -7.53 11.08 10.82
CA ILE A 175 -6.86 9.87 10.33
C ILE A 175 -5.34 10.06 10.31
N LEU A 176 -4.63 9.19 11.02
CA LEU A 176 -3.17 9.14 11.08
C LEU A 176 -2.59 8.21 10.01
N GLU A 177 -3.22 7.04 9.84
CA GLU A 177 -2.83 5.99 8.88
C GLU A 177 -4.07 5.29 8.31
N PRO A 178 -4.10 5.02 6.99
CA PRO A 178 -3.19 5.54 5.97
C PRO A 178 -3.33 7.07 5.79
N GLU A 179 -2.27 7.77 5.36
CA GLU A 179 -2.34 9.23 5.16
C GLU A 179 -3.28 9.63 4.02
N LYS A 180 -3.37 8.78 3.01
CA LYS A 180 -4.26 8.93 1.86
C LYS A 180 -4.99 7.60 1.68
N PRO A 181 -6.11 7.41 2.39
CA PRO A 181 -6.87 6.18 2.28
C PRO A 181 -7.35 5.92 0.85
N SER A 182 -7.21 4.68 0.42
CA SER A 182 -7.76 4.12 -0.80
C SER A 182 -9.06 3.36 -0.52
N ARG A 183 -9.80 3.01 -1.57
CA ARG A 183 -11.04 2.23 -1.46
C ARG A 183 -10.81 0.78 -1.03
N SER A 184 -9.57 0.29 -1.10
CA SER A 184 -9.16 -1.02 -0.58
C SER A 184 -8.75 -1.03 0.89
N ASP A 185 -8.52 0.13 1.51
CA ASP A 185 -8.04 0.18 2.89
C ASP A 185 -9.20 -0.05 3.87
N THR A 186 -9.13 -1.14 4.61
CA THR A 186 -10.10 -1.56 5.65
C THR A 186 -9.79 -1.02 7.04
N MET A 187 -8.55 -0.58 7.25
CA MET A 187 -8.05 -0.09 8.54
C MET A 187 -7.99 1.43 8.56
N ARG A 188 -8.34 2.02 9.71
CA ARG A 188 -8.05 3.42 10.04
C ARG A 188 -7.39 3.52 11.41
N ARG A 189 -6.22 4.16 11.47
CA ARG A 189 -5.64 4.63 12.73
C ARG A 189 -6.13 6.05 12.98
N ILE A 190 -6.98 6.21 13.98
CA ILE A 190 -7.67 7.45 14.30
C ILE A 190 -7.03 8.06 15.56
N ALA A 191 -6.73 9.36 15.54
CA ALA A 191 -6.29 10.05 16.75
C ALA A 191 -7.46 10.19 17.74
N ILE A 192 -7.21 9.94 19.02
CA ILE A 192 -8.20 10.14 20.10
C ILE A 192 -7.69 11.07 21.21
N GLY A 193 -6.41 11.45 21.15
CA GLY A 193 -5.78 12.39 22.07
C GLY A 193 -4.29 12.56 21.78
N ASN A 194 -3.59 13.31 22.62
CA ASN A 194 -2.15 13.53 22.46
C ASN A 194 -1.39 12.23 22.69
N ASN A 195 -0.62 11.78 21.69
CA ASN A 195 0.12 10.51 21.70
C ASN A 195 -0.77 9.28 21.97
N VAL A 196 -2.07 9.36 21.66
CA VAL A 196 -3.02 8.25 21.78
C VAL A 196 -3.88 8.13 20.53
N SER A 197 -4.00 6.91 20.03
CA SER A 197 -4.77 6.59 18.84
C SER A 197 -5.45 5.23 18.97
N ILE A 198 -6.45 4.98 18.14
CA ILE A 198 -7.11 3.69 17.98
C ILE A 198 -6.99 3.23 16.53
N LYS A 199 -6.57 1.99 16.32
CA LYS A 199 -6.71 1.31 15.02
C LYS A 199 -8.06 0.61 14.99
N VAL A 200 -8.83 0.89 13.96
CA VAL A 200 -10.16 0.31 13.70
C VAL A 200 -10.09 -0.43 12.37
N GLU A 201 -10.30 -1.74 12.42
CA GLU A 201 -10.37 -2.62 11.24
C GLU A 201 -11.84 -2.93 10.94
N VAL A 202 -12.37 -2.39 9.84
CA VAL A 202 -13.76 -2.59 9.44
C VAL A 202 -13.86 -3.79 8.51
N ASP A 203 -14.69 -4.77 8.85
CA ASP A 203 -14.98 -5.91 7.97
C ASP A 203 -15.82 -5.43 6.76
N PRO A 204 -15.33 -5.55 5.51
CA PRO A 204 -16.07 -5.11 4.33
C PRO A 204 -17.40 -5.83 4.10
N ARG A 205 -17.55 -7.05 4.63
CA ARG A 205 -18.77 -7.86 4.48
C ARG A 205 -19.78 -7.60 5.59
N HIS A 206 -19.31 -7.08 6.73
CA HIS A 206 -20.11 -6.82 7.91
C HIS A 206 -19.74 -5.47 8.55
N PRO A 207 -19.82 -4.35 7.80
CA PRO A 207 -19.17 -3.09 8.17
C PRO A 207 -19.77 -2.41 9.40
N LYS A 208 -21.01 -2.77 9.79
CA LYS A 208 -21.69 -2.25 10.99
C LYS A 208 -21.49 -3.09 12.24
N MET A 209 -20.81 -4.23 12.16
CA MET A 209 -20.46 -5.03 13.34
C MET A 209 -19.32 -4.38 14.12
N LEU A 210 -19.14 -4.78 15.39
CA LEU A 210 -18.04 -4.31 16.23
C LEU A 210 -16.69 -4.61 15.53
N PRO A 211 -15.92 -3.58 15.12
CA PRO A 211 -14.66 -3.77 14.42
C PRO A 211 -13.55 -4.24 15.36
N GLU A 212 -12.49 -4.82 14.81
CA GLU A 212 -11.29 -5.06 15.60
C GLU A 212 -10.65 -3.71 15.97
N CYS A 213 -10.46 -3.51 17.27
CA CYS A 213 -9.99 -2.25 17.83
C CYS A 213 -8.67 -2.45 18.58
N CYS A 214 -7.65 -1.67 18.23
CA CYS A 214 -6.35 -1.70 18.91
C CYS A 214 -5.94 -0.29 19.37
N LEU A 215 -5.99 -0.06 20.69
CA LEU A 215 -5.58 1.20 21.32
C LEU A 215 -4.05 1.28 21.42
N LEU A 216 -3.48 2.42 21.00
CA LEU A 216 -2.05 2.70 20.95
C LEU A 216 -1.74 3.99 21.71
N GLY A 217 -0.79 3.92 22.64
CA GLY A 217 -0.37 5.04 23.48
C GLY A 217 0.32 4.54 24.75
N ALA A 218 0.64 5.44 25.67
CA ALA A 218 1.19 5.06 26.98
C ALA A 218 0.16 4.24 27.79
N GLU A 219 0.61 3.19 28.48
CA GLU A 219 -0.26 2.18 29.11
C GLU A 219 -1.25 2.79 30.11
N HIS A 220 -0.81 3.80 30.86
CA HIS A 220 -1.65 4.50 31.84
C HIS A 220 -2.79 5.29 31.19
N VAL A 221 -2.69 5.65 29.90
CA VAL A 221 -3.73 6.35 29.14
C VAL A 221 -4.64 5.36 28.40
N VAL A 222 -4.08 4.29 27.83
CA VAL A 222 -4.87 3.31 27.07
C VAL A 222 -5.63 2.31 27.95
N THR A 223 -5.15 2.02 29.16
CA THR A 223 -5.81 1.05 30.06
C THR A 223 -7.25 1.45 30.43
N PRO A 224 -7.53 2.70 30.84
CA PRO A 224 -8.91 3.14 31.08
C PRO A 224 -9.81 2.99 29.85
N LEU A 225 -9.32 3.37 28.66
CA LEU A 225 -10.08 3.26 27.42
C LEU A 225 -10.36 1.80 27.04
N ARG A 226 -9.39 0.91 27.25
CA ARG A 226 -9.55 -0.54 27.05
C ARG A 226 -10.60 -1.12 28.00
N ASN A 227 -10.63 -0.67 29.25
CA ASN A 227 -11.64 -1.08 30.22
C ASN A 227 -13.04 -0.63 29.80
N LYS A 228 -13.19 0.61 29.31
CA LYS A 228 -14.47 1.12 28.77
C LYS A 228 -14.94 0.33 27.56
N LEU A 229 -14.05 0.12 26.58
CA LEU A 229 -14.33 -0.71 25.40
C LEU A 229 -14.86 -2.10 25.80
N ASN A 230 -14.19 -2.77 26.75
CA ASN A 230 -14.60 -4.09 27.20
C ASN A 230 -15.91 -4.08 28.00
N ALA A 231 -16.11 -3.08 28.87
CA ALA A 231 -17.32 -2.97 29.66
C ALA A 231 -18.55 -2.66 28.81
N ASN A 232 -18.38 -1.80 27.80
CA ASN A 232 -19.47 -1.22 27.02
C ASN A 232 -19.69 -1.92 25.67
N MET A 233 -18.91 -2.94 25.29
CA MET A 233 -19.06 -3.62 23.99
C MET A 233 -20.47 -4.15 23.72
N HIS A 234 -21.21 -4.48 24.77
CA HIS A 234 -22.59 -4.99 24.69
C HIS A 234 -23.61 -3.91 24.28
N LEU A 235 -23.22 -2.63 24.32
CA LEU A 235 -24.03 -1.49 23.87
C LEU A 235 -23.91 -1.27 22.35
N TRP A 236 -23.04 -2.01 21.67
CA TRP A 236 -22.87 -1.88 20.22
C TRP A 236 -24.17 -2.18 19.48
N ASN A 237 -24.68 -1.19 18.76
CA ASN A 237 -25.92 -1.31 17.99
C ASN A 237 -25.62 -1.31 16.48
N PRO A 238 -25.80 -2.45 15.76
CA PRO A 238 -25.60 -2.50 14.31
C PRO A 238 -26.53 -1.58 13.51
N ASP A 239 -27.64 -1.11 14.09
CA ASP A 239 -28.52 -0.14 13.42
C ASP A 239 -28.01 1.31 13.56
N SER A 240 -27.03 1.54 14.45
CA SER A 240 -26.37 2.83 14.64
C SER A 240 -25.10 2.95 13.79
N ASN A 241 -24.71 4.20 13.51
CA ASN A 241 -23.44 4.49 12.84
C ASN A 241 -22.23 3.99 13.65
N VAL A 242 -21.24 3.43 12.97
CA VAL A 242 -20.01 2.88 13.59
C VAL A 242 -19.26 3.92 14.42
N LEU A 243 -19.11 5.14 13.89
CA LEU A 243 -18.42 6.20 14.64
C LEU A 243 -19.19 6.61 15.90
N HIS A 244 -20.53 6.60 15.84
CA HIS A 244 -21.37 6.87 17.02
C HIS A 244 -21.23 5.75 18.06
N ASN A 245 -21.28 4.49 17.65
CA ASN A 245 -21.05 3.36 18.56
C ASN A 245 -19.66 3.47 19.22
N LEU A 246 -18.61 3.76 18.45
CA LEU A 246 -17.25 3.93 18.99
C LEU A 246 -17.19 5.06 20.03
N ARG A 247 -17.87 6.18 19.78
CA ARG A 247 -17.98 7.32 20.70
C ARG A 247 -18.59 6.89 22.03
N ASP A 248 -19.69 6.18 21.98
CA ASP A 248 -20.47 5.78 23.16
C ASP A 248 -19.77 4.68 23.95
N VAL A 249 -19.22 3.68 23.26
CA VAL A 249 -18.50 2.55 23.88
C VAL A 249 -17.21 3.02 24.56
N LEU A 250 -16.45 3.91 23.93
CA LEU A 250 -15.22 4.47 24.51
C LEU A 250 -15.49 5.65 25.46
N GLU A 251 -16.70 6.22 25.43
CA GLU A 251 -17.10 7.44 26.14
C GLU A 251 -16.08 8.58 25.93
N ILE A 252 -15.78 8.87 24.67
CA ILE A 252 -14.88 9.95 24.25
C ILE A 252 -15.51 10.79 23.17
N ASP A 253 -14.99 11.99 22.97
CA ASP A 253 -15.23 12.76 21.75
C ASP A 253 -14.04 12.62 20.81
N PHE A 254 -14.28 12.22 19.57
CA PHE A 254 -13.22 12.12 18.58
C PHE A 254 -12.77 13.52 18.12
N PRO A 255 -11.45 13.80 18.13
CA PRO A 255 -10.93 14.97 17.45
C PRO A 255 -11.31 14.97 15.97
N SER A 256 -11.77 16.12 15.47
CA SER A 256 -12.16 16.29 14.08
C SER A 256 -11.30 17.34 13.37
N PRO A 257 -11.13 17.26 12.04
CA PRO A 257 -10.47 18.29 11.23
C PRO A 257 -11.07 19.69 11.39
N ALA A 258 -12.35 19.78 11.77
CA ALA A 258 -13.06 21.04 11.98
C ALA A 258 -12.74 21.70 13.34
N THR A 259 -12.23 20.92 14.30
CA THR A 259 -12.02 21.36 15.69
C THR A 259 -10.55 21.37 16.10
N HIS A 260 -9.69 20.60 15.42
CA HIS A 260 -8.29 20.43 15.79
C HIS A 260 -7.37 20.54 14.57
N GLU A 261 -6.19 21.11 14.78
CA GLU A 261 -5.14 21.18 13.76
C GLU A 261 -4.30 19.89 13.70
N LYS A 262 -3.84 19.52 12.50
CA LYS A 262 -2.97 18.36 12.23
C LYS A 262 -1.72 18.31 13.12
N SER A 263 -1.15 19.47 13.42
CA SER A 263 0.03 19.68 14.26
C SER A 263 -0.13 19.07 15.65
N SER A 264 -1.35 19.08 16.20
CA SER A 264 -1.68 18.56 17.53
C SER A 264 -1.42 17.06 17.68
N PHE A 265 -1.46 16.32 16.57
CA PHE A 265 -1.33 14.86 16.56
C PHE A 265 -0.08 14.37 15.83
N SER A 266 0.74 15.28 15.29
CA SER A 266 1.91 14.97 14.47
C SER A 266 3.21 15.08 15.27
N VAL A 267 3.28 14.40 16.42
CA VAL A 267 4.45 14.47 17.33
C VAL A 267 5.61 13.66 16.75
N GLU A 268 6.78 14.29 16.67
CA GLU A 268 7.97 13.69 16.08
C GLU A 268 8.57 12.58 16.96
N CYS A 269 9.19 11.61 16.30
CA CYS A 269 9.96 10.57 16.97
C CYS A 269 11.14 11.18 17.73
N GLY A 270 11.33 10.77 18.99
CA GLY A 270 12.41 11.29 19.84
C GLY A 270 13.83 10.89 19.39
N ILE A 271 13.98 10.03 18.40
CA ILE A 271 15.30 9.55 17.91
C ILE A 271 15.65 10.16 16.56
N CYS A 272 14.76 10.07 15.58
CA CYS A 272 15.02 10.57 14.22
C CYS A 272 14.48 11.99 13.98
N TYR A 273 13.75 12.57 14.94
CA TYR A 273 13.15 13.91 14.85
C TYR A 273 12.29 14.10 13.60
N ALA A 274 11.67 13.02 13.14
CA ALA A 274 10.74 13.03 12.03
C ALA A 274 9.40 12.48 12.51
N TYR A 275 8.31 13.07 12.05
CA TYR A 275 6.98 12.50 12.23
C TYR A 275 6.76 11.31 11.28
N ARG A 276 7.21 11.39 10.03
CA ARG A 276 7.13 10.29 9.06
C ARG A 276 8.52 9.76 8.72
N LEU A 277 8.71 8.46 8.91
CA LEU A 277 9.85 7.72 8.37
C LEU A 277 9.29 6.75 7.33
N GLU A 278 9.43 7.10 6.05
CA GLU A 278 8.70 6.47 4.95
C GLU A 278 7.17 6.55 5.17
N ALA A 279 6.48 5.41 5.28
CA ALA A 279 5.05 5.35 5.58
C ALA A 279 4.75 5.31 7.09
N ALA A 280 5.75 5.06 7.95
CA ALA A 280 5.55 4.84 9.37
C ALA A 280 5.52 6.15 10.18
N ILE A 281 4.66 6.18 11.19
CA ILE A 281 4.60 7.24 12.22
C ILE A 281 4.92 6.67 13.60
N PRO A 282 5.26 7.50 14.60
CA PRO A 282 5.52 7.01 15.94
C PRO A 282 4.33 6.23 16.53
N ASP A 283 4.63 5.06 17.07
CA ASP A 283 3.66 4.10 17.57
C ASP A 283 4.08 3.48 18.91
N GLN A 284 5.32 3.73 19.35
CA GLN A 284 5.81 3.39 20.67
C GLN A 284 5.89 4.66 21.51
N VAL A 285 5.34 4.63 22.73
CA VAL A 285 5.31 5.80 23.62
C VAL A 285 5.92 5.40 24.96
N CYS A 286 6.76 6.27 25.55
CA CYS A 286 7.27 6.05 26.89
C CYS A 286 6.12 5.99 27.91
N ASN A 287 6.11 4.96 28.77
CA ASN A 287 5.05 4.75 29.75
C ASN A 287 5.15 5.66 30.99
N ASP A 288 6.29 6.32 31.25
CA ASP A 288 6.41 7.27 32.38
C ASP A 288 5.52 8.50 32.07
N PRO A 289 4.53 8.83 32.94
CA PRO A 289 3.60 9.94 32.69
C PRO A 289 4.23 11.32 32.55
N ARG A 290 5.48 11.51 33.01
CA ARG A 290 6.21 12.78 32.89
C ARG A 290 7.06 12.84 31.61
N CYS A 291 7.19 11.73 30.89
CA CYS A 291 7.97 11.63 29.66
C CYS A 291 7.05 11.62 28.44
N GLY A 292 6.27 10.54 28.24
CA GLY A 292 5.35 10.42 27.12
C GLY A 292 5.96 10.57 25.72
N GLN A 293 7.29 10.54 25.58
CA GLN A 293 7.97 10.73 24.30
C GLN A 293 7.61 9.58 23.34
N PRO A 294 7.14 9.89 22.12
CA PRO A 294 6.87 8.89 21.10
C PRO A 294 8.12 8.56 20.28
N PHE A 295 8.16 7.33 19.77
CA PHE A 295 9.21 6.79 18.93
C PHE A 295 8.60 5.93 17.81
N HIS A 296 9.22 5.90 16.64
CA HIS A 296 8.97 4.83 15.68
C HIS A 296 9.46 3.51 16.26
N GLN A 297 8.68 2.43 16.10
CA GLN A 297 9.10 1.08 16.48
C GLN A 297 10.50 0.73 15.96
N LEU A 298 10.80 1.02 14.70
CA LEU A 298 12.11 0.72 14.11
C LEU A 298 13.24 1.53 14.78
N CYS A 299 13.06 2.84 14.97
CA CYS A 299 14.06 3.69 15.62
C CYS A 299 14.36 3.22 17.05
N LEU A 300 13.32 2.91 17.83
CA LEU A 300 13.48 2.45 19.21
C LEU A 300 14.13 1.06 19.26
N TYR A 301 13.77 0.16 18.34
CA TYR A 301 14.39 -1.15 18.23
C TYR A 301 15.90 -1.05 17.90
N GLU A 302 16.25 -0.25 16.90
CA GLU A 302 17.64 -0.01 16.50
C GLU A 302 18.46 0.63 17.63
N TRP A 303 17.86 1.55 18.37
CA TRP A 303 18.48 2.16 19.54
C TRP A 303 18.74 1.14 20.65
N LEU A 304 17.69 0.43 21.09
CA LEU A 304 17.80 -0.49 22.23
C LEU A 304 18.74 -1.65 21.94
N ARG A 305 18.72 -2.22 20.72
CA ARG A 305 19.61 -3.35 20.40
C ARG A 305 21.10 -2.99 20.38
N ALA A 306 21.43 -1.70 20.25
CA ALA A 306 22.80 -1.21 20.30
C ALA A 306 23.34 -1.04 21.73
N LEU A 307 22.47 -1.08 22.74
CA LEU A 307 22.85 -0.87 24.14
C LEU A 307 23.18 -2.20 24.84
N PRO A 308 24.33 -2.32 25.53
CA PRO A 308 24.69 -3.52 26.30
C PRO A 308 23.74 -3.81 27.48
N SER A 309 23.02 -2.80 27.97
CA SER A 309 22.07 -2.92 29.08
C SER A 309 20.71 -3.50 28.66
N SER A 310 20.42 -3.51 27.36
CA SER A 310 19.15 -4.04 26.85
C SER A 310 19.09 -5.55 26.96
N ARG A 311 17.90 -6.05 27.25
CA ARG A 311 17.60 -7.49 27.32
C ARG A 311 16.64 -7.84 26.21
N GLN A 312 16.82 -8.99 25.59
CA GLN A 312 15.87 -9.51 24.61
C GLN A 312 15.19 -10.77 25.16
N SER A 313 13.87 -10.86 24.98
CA SER A 313 13.10 -12.08 25.20
C SER A 313 12.17 -12.28 24.01
N PHE A 314 12.31 -13.41 23.32
CA PHE A 314 11.61 -13.69 22.06
C PHE A 314 11.77 -12.53 21.05
N ASN A 315 10.65 -11.93 20.64
CA ASN A 315 10.56 -10.80 19.73
C ASN A 315 10.38 -9.46 20.45
N ILE A 316 10.67 -9.36 21.75
CA ILE A 316 10.57 -8.12 22.53
C ILE A 316 11.94 -7.74 23.08
N VAL A 317 12.33 -6.49 22.87
CA VAL A 317 13.51 -5.88 23.47
C VAL A 317 13.08 -4.99 24.63
N PHE A 318 13.74 -5.14 25.77
CA PHE A 318 13.54 -4.41 27.01
C PHE A 318 14.76 -3.54 27.24
N GLY A 319 14.55 -2.27 27.58
CA GLY A 319 15.64 -1.38 27.96
C GLY A 319 15.11 -0.11 28.59
N GLU A 320 15.85 0.98 28.41
CA GLU A 320 15.55 2.27 29.03
C GLU A 320 15.22 3.32 27.98
N CYS A 321 14.24 4.17 28.28
CA CYS A 321 13.84 5.27 27.41
C CYS A 321 15.01 6.26 27.21
N PRO A 322 15.32 6.67 25.97
CA PRO A 322 16.41 7.60 25.69
C PRO A 322 16.29 8.97 26.39
N TYR A 323 15.09 9.35 26.84
CA TYR A 323 14.80 10.67 27.40
C TYR A 323 14.74 10.69 28.93
N CYS A 324 14.22 9.64 29.56
CA CYS A 324 13.98 9.62 31.02
C CYS A 324 14.59 8.42 31.74
N SER A 325 15.30 7.54 31.02
CA SER A 325 15.91 6.31 31.54
C SER A 325 14.95 5.36 32.25
N LYS A 326 13.62 5.54 32.10
CA LYS A 326 12.62 4.62 32.64
C LYS A 326 12.45 3.40 31.74
N PRO A 327 12.01 2.25 32.29
CA PRO A 327 11.79 1.05 31.50
C PRO A 327 10.89 1.30 30.29
N ILE A 328 11.31 0.84 29.12
CA ILE A 328 10.53 0.84 27.88
C ILE A 328 10.77 -0.48 27.14
N THR A 329 9.78 -0.90 26.36
CA THR A 329 9.86 -2.13 25.56
C THR A 329 9.50 -1.83 24.12
N VAL A 330 10.01 -2.64 23.21
CA VAL A 330 9.68 -2.55 21.79
C VAL A 330 9.64 -3.94 21.17
N LYS A 331 8.63 -4.19 20.33
CA LYS A 331 8.55 -5.41 19.53
C LYS A 331 9.49 -5.32 18.33
N MET A 332 10.19 -6.40 18.02
CA MET A 332 10.89 -6.55 16.75
C MET A 332 9.87 -6.47 15.62
N ALA A 333 10.13 -5.61 14.63
CA ALA A 333 9.29 -5.57 13.44
C ALA A 333 9.41 -6.91 12.69
N ALA A 334 8.29 -7.53 12.36
CA ALA A 334 8.31 -8.63 11.40
C ALA A 334 8.79 -8.05 10.07
N GLN A 335 9.86 -8.61 9.49
CA GLN A 335 10.21 -8.31 8.11
C GLN A 335 9.00 -8.72 7.26
N LYS A 336 8.32 -7.76 6.63
CA LYS A 336 7.38 -8.06 5.55
C LYS A 336 8.22 -8.70 4.44
N SER A 337 8.11 -10.02 4.32
CA SER A 337 8.77 -10.84 3.29
C SER A 337 8.21 -10.56 1.90
#